data_AF-A0A9D8YBZ7-F1
#
_entry.id   AF-A0A9D8YBZ7-F1
#
_cell.length_a   1.000
_cell.length_b   1.000
_cell.length_c   1.000
_cell.angle_alpha   90.00
_cell.angle_beta   90.00
_cell.angle_gamma   90.00
#
_symmetry.space_group_name_H-M   'P 1'
#
loop_
_entity.id
_entity.type
_entity.pdbx_description
1 polymer ?
#
loop_
_entity_poly.entity_id
_entity_poly.type
_entity_poly.pdbx_seq_one_letter_code
_entity_poly.pdbx_strand_id
1 'polypeptide(L)' 'MTKSILISKYRKALTLRNYSTNTISAYLRGLEIFLSYLAAEKIKKVKGEDLENFFFYAHVSFRSLKEVKSPIEDLSI' A
#
# COMPACT_ATOMS: atom_id res chain seq x y z
N MET A 1 3.17 7.45 17.93
CA MET A 1 3.93 7.93 16.76
C MET A 1 2.94 8.15 15.62
N THR A 2 2.91 9.31 14.96
CA THR A 2 1.89 9.60 13.93
C THR A 2 2.30 9.04 12.56
N LYS A 3 1.32 8.66 11.72
CA LYS A 3 1.53 8.11 10.35
C LYS A 3 2.51 8.95 9.52
N SER A 4 2.39 10.27 9.58
CA SER A 4 3.25 11.22 8.87
C SER A 4 4.73 11.16 9.31
N ILE A 5 5.00 10.99 10.61
CA ILE A 5 6.37 10.85 11.11
C ILE A 5 7.01 9.56 10.59
N LEU A 6 6.26 8.46 10.49
CA LEU A 6 6.79 7.20 9.99
C LEU A 6 7.09 7.28 8.47
N ILE A 7 6.20 7.88 7.69
CA ILE A 7 6.36 8.09 6.24
C ILE A 7 7.58 8.96 5.96
N SER A 8 7.74 10.08 6.67
CA SER A 8 8.89 10.98 6.50
C SER A 8 10.22 10.32 6.88
N LYS A 9 10.26 9.57 7.99
CA LYS A 9 11.46 8.78 8.37
C LYS A 9 11.81 7.75 7.29
N TYR A 10 10.82 7.03 6.77
CA TYR A 10 11.05 6.01 5.75
C TYR A 10 11.53 6.63 4.43
N ARG A 11 10.91 7.73 3.97
CA ARG A 11 11.38 8.49 2.81
C ARG A 11 12.85 8.88 2.95
N LYS A 12 13.24 9.46 4.09
CA LYS A 12 14.63 9.85 4.34
C LYS A 12 15.59 8.66 4.25
N ALA A 13 15.20 7.52 4.83
CA ALA A 13 16.00 6.30 4.77
C ALA A 13 16.18 5.77 3.33
N LEU A 14 15.14 5.85 2.49
CA LEU A 14 15.22 5.44 1.09
C LEU A 14 16.07 6.39 0.25
N THR A 15 15.95 7.71 0.48
CA THR A 15 16.80 8.71 -0.19
C THR A 15 18.27 8.51 0.13
N LEU A 16 18.62 8.23 1.40
CA LEU A 16 20.01 7.95 1.81
C LEU A 16 20.57 6.67 1.17
N ARG A 17 19.70 5.73 0.76
CA ARG A 17 20.08 4.50 0.06
C ARG A 17 20.10 4.67 -1.47
N ASN A 18 19.98 5.90 -1.97
CA ASN A 18 20.00 6.24 -3.40
C ASN A 18 18.95 5.48 -4.23
N TYR A 19 17.78 5.16 -3.64
CA TYR A 19 16.67 4.65 -4.42
C TYR A 19 16.16 5.73 -5.39
N SER A 20 15.76 5.31 -6.59
CA SER A 20 15.14 6.21 -7.58
C SER A 20 13.86 6.82 -7.02
N THR A 21 13.47 8.00 -7.54
CA THR A 21 12.21 8.66 -7.17
C THR A 21 10.98 7.77 -7.39
N ASN A 22 11.00 6.96 -8.45
CA ASN A 22 9.95 5.98 -8.75
C ASN A 22 9.91 4.86 -7.69
N THR A 23 11.06 4.30 -7.32
CA THR A 23 11.15 3.28 -6.27
C THR A 23 10.72 3.82 -4.92
N ILE A 24 11.15 5.04 -4.56
CA ILE A 24 10.72 5.72 -3.34
C ILE A 24 9.20 5.86 -3.32
N SER A 25 8.61 6.36 -4.42
CA SER A 25 7.16 6.55 -4.52
C SER A 25 6.39 5.23 -4.37
N ALA A 26 6.84 4.17 -5.03
CA ALA A 26 6.24 2.83 -4.92
C ALA A 26 6.28 2.31 -3.47
N TYR A 27 7.42 2.44 -2.80
CA TYR A 27 7.60 1.96 -1.43
C TYR A 27 6.79 2.78 -0.42
N LEU A 28 6.75 4.11 -0.58
CA LEU A 28 5.91 4.97 0.26
C LEU A 28 4.43 4.63 0.10
N ARG A 29 3.98 4.37 -1.13
CA ARG A 29 2.60 3.96 -1.38
C ARG A 29 2.26 2.61 -0.76
N GLY A 30 3.18 1.64 -0.84
CA GLY A 30 3.03 0.36 -0.14
C GLY A 30 2.91 0.52 1.37
N LEU A 31 3.76 1.35 1.98
CA LEU A 31 3.70 1.66 3.40
C LEU A 31 2.37 2.36 3.78
N GLU A 32 1.91 3.31 2.97
CA GLU A 32 0.64 4.00 3.21
C GLU A 32 -0.56 3.06 3.22
N ILE A 33 -0.62 2.12 2.27
CA ILE A 33 -1.67 1.10 2.19
C ILE A 33 -1.61 0.22 3.44
N PHE A 34 -0.42 -0.27 3.81
CA PHE A 34 -0.23 -1.11 5.00
C PHE A 34 -0.66 -0.39 6.29
N LEU A 35 -0.22 0.85 6.51
CA LEU A 35 -0.60 1.62 7.69
C LEU A 35 -2.11 1.91 7.75
N SER A 36 -2.75 2.05 6.59
CA SER A 36 -4.21 2.26 6.53
C SER A 36 -4.97 0.98 6.85
N TYR A 37 -4.49 -0.18 6.40
CA TYR A 37 -5.00 -1.49 6.80
C TYR A 37 -4.89 -1.69 8.32
N LEU A 38 -3.71 -1.48 8.92
CA LEU A 38 -3.52 -1.62 10.36
C LEU A 38 -4.44 -0.69 11.17
N ALA A 39 -4.68 0.52 10.67
CA ALA A 39 -5.58 1.47 11.32
C ALA A 39 -7.05 1.02 11.25
N ALA A 40 -7.49 0.49 10.10
CA ALA A 40 -8.84 -0.04 9.92
C ALA A 40 -9.11 -1.25 10.83
N GLU A 41 -8.15 -2.18 10.90
CA GLU A 41 -8.22 -3.38 11.74
C GLU A 41 -7.88 -3.12 13.22
N LYS A 42 -7.57 -1.87 13.58
CA LYS A 42 -7.17 -1.46 14.95
C LYS A 42 -5.99 -2.27 15.52
N ILE A 43 -5.09 -2.74 14.65
CA ILE A 43 -3.92 -3.55 15.01
C ILE A 43 -2.86 -2.63 15.64
N LYS A 44 -2.58 -2.84 16.93
CA LYS A 44 -1.59 -2.04 17.68
C LYS A 44 -0.18 -2.63 17.63
N LYS A 45 -0.06 -3.94 17.48
CA LYS A 45 1.22 -4.67 17.45
C LYS A 45 1.13 -5.71 16.34
N VAL A 46 1.97 -5.54 15.32
CA VAL A 46 2.02 -6.42 14.14
C VAL A 46 2.61 -7.77 14.53
N LYS A 47 1.94 -8.85 14.12
CA LYS A 47 2.38 -10.24 14.18
C LYS A 47 2.44 -10.84 12.77
N GLY A 48 2.98 -12.06 12.66
CA GLY A 48 3.04 -12.77 11.37
C GLY A 48 1.68 -12.95 10.71
N GLU A 49 0.66 -13.33 11.49
CA GLU A 49 -0.74 -13.46 11.03
C GLU A 49 -1.28 -12.18 10.39
N ASP A 50 -0.93 -11.00 10.91
CA ASP A 50 -1.36 -9.71 10.35
C ASP A 50 -0.73 -9.44 8.97
N LEU A 51 0.49 -9.92 8.74
CA LEU A 51 1.17 -9.79 7.46
C LEU A 51 0.55 -10.70 6.40
N GLU A 52 0.24 -11.95 6.76
CA GLU A 52 -0.45 -12.89 5.86
C GLU A 52 -1.83 -12.35 5.46
N ASN A 53 -2.60 -11.88 6.45
CA ASN A 53 -3.90 -11.27 6.20
C ASN A 53 -3.79 -10.01 5.33
N PHE A 54 -2.78 -9.17 5.57
CA PHE A 54 -2.52 -8.01 4.73
C PHE A 54 -2.19 -8.40 3.29
N PHE A 55 -1.37 -9.43 3.07
CA PHE A 55 -1.03 -9.87 1.72
C PHE A 55 -2.23 -10.46 0.99
N PHE A 56 -3.11 -11.18 1.70
CA PHE A 56 -4.38 -11.63 1.15
C PHE A 56 -5.29 -10.45 0.77
N TYR A 57 -5.48 -9.50 1.69
CA TYR A 57 -6.24 -8.28 1.46
C TYR A 57 -5.72 -7.48 0.25
N ALA A 58 -4.41 -7.30 0.16
CA ALA A 58 -3.77 -6.59 -0.94
C ALA A 58 -3.99 -7.33 -2.26
N HIS A 59 -3.80 -8.65 -2.30
CA HIS A 59 -4.02 -9.46 -3.50
C HIS A 59 -5.45 -9.35 -4.03
N VAL A 60 -6.45 -9.50 -3.15
CA VAL A 60 -7.86 -9.37 -3.50
C VAL A 60 -8.17 -7.96 -3.98
N SER A 61 -7.75 -6.92 -3.24
CA SER A 61 -8.02 -5.53 -3.60
C SER A 61 -7.42 -5.15 -4.95
N PHE A 62 -6.18 -5.58 -5.25
CA PHE A 62 -5.56 -5.33 -6.55
C PHE A 62 -6.18 -6.14 -7.69
N ARG A 63 -6.72 -7.32 -7.42
CA ARG A 63 -7.44 -8.12 -8.42
C ARG A 63 -8.81 -7.55 -8.73
N SER A 64 -9.57 -7.16 -7.72
CA SER A 64 -10.86 -6.48 -7.87
C SER A 64 -10.73 -5.19 -8.68
N LEU A 65 -9.65 -4.42 -8.51
CA LEU A 65 -9.38 -3.24 -9.33
C LEU A 65 -9.00 -3.56 -10.79
N LYS A 66 -8.43 -4.74 -11.07
CA LYS A 66 -8.13 -5.19 -12.44
C LYS A 66 -9.37 -5.69 -13.19
N GLU A 67 -10.33 -6.28 -12.48
CA GLU A 67 -11.62 -6.71 -13.05
C GLU A 67 -12.58 -5.53 -13.26
N VAL A 68 -12.35 -4.39 -12.60
CA VAL A 68 -13.02 -3.10 -12.87
C VAL A 68 -12.37 -2.37 -14.07
N LYS A 69 -11.67 -3.08 -14.97
CA LYS A 69 -11.35 -2.53 -16.30
C LYS A 69 -12.61 -2.51 -17.18
N SER A 70 -13.32 -1.40 -17.07
CA SER A 70 -14.13 -0.69 -18.07
C SER A 70 -15.35 -1.40 -18.71
N PRO A 71 -16.58 -1.08 -18.25
CA PRO A 71 -17.81 -1.24 -19.04
C PRO A 71 -17.88 -0.34 -20.29
N ILE A 72 -16.87 0.49 -20.56
CA ILE A 72 -16.92 1.53 -21.61
C ILE A 72 -16.50 0.97 -22.98
N GLU A 73 -15.95 -0.25 -23.06
CA GLU A 73 -15.68 -0.89 -24.37
C GLU A 73 -16.93 -1.55 -25.00
N ASP A 74 -18.03 -1.71 -24.24
CA ASP A 74 -19.31 -2.27 -24.73
C ASP A 74 -20.31 -1.21 -25.24
N LEU A 75 -19.88 0.06 -25.30
CA LEU A 75 -20.62 1.17 -25.92
C LEU A 75 -19.81 1.74 -27.09
N SER A 76 -19.43 0.86 -28.02
CA SER A 76 -19.22 1.27 -29.40
C SER A 76 -20.58 1.34 -30.10
N ILE A 77 -21.23 2.50 -29.96
CA ILE A 77 -22.26 2.97 -30.90
C ILE A 77 -21.57 3.30 -32.22
#